data_AF-A0A839Z307-F1
#
_entry.id   AF-A0A839Z307-F1
#
_cell.length_a   1.000
_cell.length_b   1.000
_cell.length_c   1.000
_cell.angle_alpha   90.00
_cell.angle_beta   90.00
_cell.angle_gamma   90.00
#
_symmetry.space_group_name_H-M   'P 1'
#
loop_
_entity.id
_entity.type
_entity.pdbx_description
1 polymer ?
#
loop_
_entity_poly.entity_id
_entity_poly.type
_entity_poly.pdbx_seq_one_letter_code
_entity_poly.pdbx_strand_id
1 'polypeptide(L)'
;MFTNLPMEGTMDGFKLCNYVRNRELRVKIIVASGEAIIEESALPTGRRFFYKPYHDRVITDAIGRMPSNEARKSPAVLNDNHLSHC
;
A
#
# COMPACT_ATOMS: atom_id res chain seq x y z
N MET A 1 6.20 -2.48 -0.22
CA MET A 1 6.68 -1.57 -1.28
C MET A 1 7.23 -0.31 -0.63
N PHE A 2 8.40 0.14 -1.09
CA PHE A 2 8.98 1.43 -0.73
C PHE A 2 9.11 2.26 -2.01
N THR A 3 8.64 3.50 -2.03
CA THR A 3 8.68 4.37 -3.22
C THR A 3 8.93 5.83 -2.86
N ASN A 4 9.46 6.58 -3.82
CA ASN A 4 9.51 8.04 -3.77
C ASN A 4 8.21 8.65 -4.30
N LEU A 5 7.86 9.88 -3.87
CA LEU A 5 6.75 10.65 -4.45
C LEU A 5 7.12 11.45 -5.69
N PRO A 6 8.14 12.33 -5.65
CA PRO A 6 8.60 12.95 -6.87
C PRO A 6 9.20 11.84 -7.73
N MET A 7 8.50 11.54 -8.81
CA MET A 7 8.91 10.62 -9.86
C MET A 7 8.61 11.32 -11.18
N GLU A 8 9.53 11.22 -12.13
CA GLU A 8 9.32 11.78 -13.45
C GLU A 8 8.38 10.88 -14.28
N GLY A 9 7.57 11.52 -15.13
CA GLY A 9 6.65 10.84 -16.04
C GLY A 9 5.18 10.91 -15.63
N THR A 10 4.34 10.10 -16.26
CA THR A 10 2.88 10.12 -16.08
C THR A 10 2.42 9.50 -14.76
N MET A 11 3.25 8.61 -14.20
CA MET A 11 3.01 7.89 -12.94
C MET A 11 3.89 8.47 -11.83
N ASP A 12 3.30 9.27 -10.95
CA ASP A 12 3.94 9.73 -9.72
C ASP A 12 3.73 8.72 -8.57
N GLY A 13 4.43 8.93 -7.44
CA GLY A 13 4.31 8.03 -6.29
C GLY A 13 2.91 8.03 -5.66
N PHE A 14 2.10 9.09 -5.81
CA PHE A 14 0.73 9.12 -5.30
C PHE A 14 -0.16 8.17 -6.09
N LYS A 15 -0.16 8.33 -7.42
CA LYS A 15 -0.89 7.47 -8.35
C LYS A 15 -0.44 6.02 -8.21
N LEU A 16 0.86 5.79 -8.07
CA LEU A 16 1.40 4.45 -7.85
C LEU A 16 0.89 3.83 -6.55
N CYS A 17 0.91 4.57 -5.44
CA CYS A 17 0.41 4.06 -4.16
C CYS A 17 -1.08 3.71 -4.22
N ASN A 18 -1.89 4.58 -4.81
CA ASN A 18 -3.32 4.35 -4.98
C ASN A 18 -3.58 3.15 -5.92
N TYR A 19 -2.86 3.06 -7.02
CA TYR A 19 -2.95 1.95 -7.96
C TYR A 19 -2.59 0.61 -7.31
N VAL A 20 -1.48 0.54 -6.58
CA VAL A 20 -1.06 -0.68 -5.87
C VAL A 20 -2.07 -1.03 -4.78
N ARG A 21 -2.60 -0.05 -4.05
CA ARG A 21 -3.62 -0.28 -3.03
C ARG A 21 -4.88 -0.90 -3.62
N ASN A 22 -5.32 -0.43 -4.79
CA ASN A 22 -6.53 -0.92 -5.45
C ASN A 22 -6.36 -2.34 -6.04
N ARG A 23 -5.14 -2.75 -6.39
CA ARG A 23 -4.86 -4.08 -6.93
C ARG A 23 -4.52 -5.11 -5.87
N GLU A 24 -3.66 -4.74 -4.92
CA GLU A 24 -3.15 -5.65 -3.90
C GLU A 24 -3.24 -5.03 -2.51
N LEU A 25 -4.40 -5.23 -1.87
CA LEU A 25 -4.71 -4.73 -0.53
C LEU A 25 -3.82 -5.31 0.59
N ARG A 26 -2.96 -6.28 0.27
CA ARG A 26 -2.00 -6.88 1.21
C ARG A 26 -0.65 -6.17 1.24
N VAL A 27 -0.31 -5.41 0.20
CA VAL A 27 0.97 -4.71 0.12
C VAL A 27 1.00 -3.57 1.13
N LYS A 28 2.01 -3.58 2.01
CA LYS A 28 2.33 -2.46 2.88
C LYS A 28 3.14 -1.43 2.11
N ILE A 29 2.77 -0.16 2.26
CA ILE A 29 3.31 0.93 1.46
C ILE A 29 4.07 1.86 2.40
N ILE A 30 5.36 2.03 2.13
CA ILE A 30 6.17 3.13 2.66
C ILE A 30 6.44 4.10 1.51
N VAL A 31 6.29 5.38 1.80
CA VAL A 31 6.50 6.47 0.86
C VAL A 31 7.53 7.44 1.43
N ALA A 32 8.41 7.98 0.59
CA ALA A 32 9.30 9.06 0.98
C ALA A 32 9.32 10.23 -0.01
N SER A 33 9.54 11.45 0.50
CA SER A 33 9.75 12.64 -0.34
C SER A 33 10.72 13.61 0.30
N GLY A 34 11.50 14.32 -0.52
CA GLY A 34 12.27 15.49 -0.07
C GLY A 34 11.55 16.81 -0.26
N GLU A 35 10.42 16.80 -0.95
CA GLU A 35 9.62 17.99 -1.21
C GLU A 35 8.50 18.11 -0.18
N ALA A 36 8.10 19.35 0.13
CA ALA A 36 6.92 19.64 0.93
C ALA A 36 5.68 19.12 0.18
N ILE A 37 4.93 18.24 0.82
CA ILE A 37 3.74 17.64 0.22
C ILE A 37 2.50 18.34 0.78
N ILE A 38 1.69 18.87 -0.12
CA ILE A 38 0.45 19.58 0.24
C ILE A 38 -0.67 18.58 0.61
N GLU A 39 -0.68 17.41 -0.02
CA GLU A 39 -1.81 16.47 0.06
C GLU A 39 -1.41 15.10 0.60
N GLU A 40 -0.71 15.06 1.73
CA GLU A 40 -0.38 13.77 2.36
C GLU A 40 -1.64 12.91 2.64
N SER A 41 -2.80 13.55 2.86
CA SER A 41 -4.11 12.91 3.00
C SER A 41 -4.59 12.14 1.76
N ALA A 42 -4.09 12.45 0.55
CA ALA A 42 -4.48 11.80 -0.71
C ALA A 42 -3.86 10.41 -0.90
N LEU A 43 -2.95 10.01 -0.01
CA LEU A 43 -2.32 8.71 -0.05
C LEU A 43 -3.12 7.67 0.77
N PRO A 44 -3.08 6.38 0.36
CA PRO A 44 -3.97 5.36 0.90
C PRO A 44 -3.77 5.08 2.39
N THR A 45 -4.87 4.73 3.08
CA THR A 45 -4.86 4.38 4.52
C THR A 45 -3.91 3.21 4.82
N GLY A 46 -3.22 3.30 5.95
CA GLY A 46 -2.33 2.23 6.45
C GLY A 46 -0.93 2.22 5.83
N ARG A 47 -0.59 3.25 5.06
CA ARG A 47 0.78 3.52 4.63
C ARG A 47 1.61 4.19 5.74
N ARG A 48 2.92 4.28 5.54
CA ARG A 48 3.82 5.17 6.29
C ARG A 48 4.50 6.17 5.36
N PHE A 49 4.75 7.37 5.86
CA PHE A 49 5.42 8.45 5.15
C PHE A 49 6.69 8.89 5.85
N PHE A 50 7.72 9.25 5.09
CA PHE A 50 8.98 9.78 5.60
C PHE A 50 9.45 10.98 4.77
N TYR A 51 9.77 12.08 5.44
CA TYR A 51 10.48 13.19 4.81
C TYR A 51 11.97 12.86 4.67
N LYS A 52 12.56 13.25 3.55
CA LYS A 52 14.01 13.24 3.33
C LYS A 52 14.63 14.54 3.86
N PRO A 53 15.87 14.51 4.36
CA PRO A 53 16.68 13.31 4.59
C PRO A 53 16.17 12.50 5.79
N TYR A 54 16.31 11.18 5.71
CA TYR A 54 16.03 10.26 6.82
C TYR A 54 17.26 9.38 7.07
N HIS A 55 17.36 8.85 8.30
CA HIS A 55 18.39 7.88 8.65
C HIS A 55 17.90 6.46 8.33
N ASP A 56 18.76 5.59 7.78
CA ASP A 56 18.39 4.24 7.33
C ASP A 56 17.66 3.43 8.41
N ARG A 57 18.15 3.51 9.66
CA ARG A 57 17.52 2.89 10.84
C ARG A 57 16.03 3.18 10.95
N VAL A 58 15.58 4.40 10.64
CA VAL A 58 14.16 4.78 10.73
C VAL A 58 13.33 3.97 9.72
N ILE A 59 13.86 3.76 8.52
CA ILE A 59 13.19 2.97 7.47
C ILE A 59 13.21 1.48 7.83
N THR A 60 14.35 0.93 8.26
CA THR A 60 14.47 -0.48 8.65
C THR A 60 13.55 -0.80 9.82
N ASP A 61 13.48 0.07 10.82
CA ASP A 61 12.55 -0.02 11.94
C ASP A 61 11.08 -0.02 11.47
N ALA A 62 10.75 0.88 10.54
CA ALA A 62 9.41 0.96 9.99
C ALA A 62 9.03 -0.32 9.24
N ILE A 63 9.97 -0.91 8.49
CA ILE A 63 9.80 -2.20 7.83
C ILE A 63 9.57 -3.31 8.85
N GLY A 64 10.41 -3.42 9.90
CA GLY A 64 10.26 -4.44 10.93
C GLY A 64 8.97 -4.32 11.75
N ARG A 65 8.44 -3.10 11.91
CA ARG A 65 7.18 -2.85 12.64
C ARG A 65 5.92 -3.01 11.78
N MET A 66 6.04 -3.21 10.47
CA MET A 66 4.87 -3.44 9.62
C MET A 66 4.43 -4.90 9.72
N PRO A 67 3.25 -5.21 10.30
CA PRO A 67 2.78 -6.57 10.40
C PRO A 67 2.49 -7.14 9.00
N SER A 68 2.90 -8.39 8.74
CA SER A 68 2.47 -9.13 7.56
C SER A 68 0.95 -9.28 7.62
N ASN A 69 0.24 -8.81 6.59
CA ASN A 69 -1.22 -8.96 6.56
C ASN A 69 -1.58 -10.33 5.97
N GLU A 70 -1.51 -11.39 6.79
CA GLU A 70 -2.12 -12.69 6.46
C GLU A 70 -3.66 -12.67 6.60
N ALA A 71 -4.25 -11.57 7.09
CA ALA A 71 -5.66 -11.51 7.48
C ALA A 71 -6.62 -11.06 6.34
N ARG A 72 -6.52 -11.71 5.18
CA ARG A 72 -7.64 -11.87 4.24
C ARG A 72 -7.64 -13.30 3.71
N LYS A 73 -7.94 -14.28 4.56
CA LYS A 73 -8.66 -15.46 4.07
C LYS A 73 -10.02 -14.94 3.60
N SER A 74 -10.30 -15.10 2.31
CA SER A 74 -11.56 -14.71 1.66
C SER A 74 -12.76 -15.18 2.49
N PRO A 75 -13.85 -14.40 2.64
CA PRO A 75 -15.11 -14.99 3.05
C PRO A 75 -15.56 -15.92 1.92
N ALA A 76 -15.77 -17.18 2.30
CA ALA A 76 -16.67 -18.17 1.72
C ALA A 76 -16.81 -18.22 0.19
N VAL A 77 -16.33 -19.33 -0.35
CA VAL A 77 -16.95 -20.05 -1.46
C VAL A 77 -18.48 -20.04 -1.30
N LEU A 78 -19.20 -19.34 -2.19
CA LEU A 78 -20.58 -19.66 -2.49
C LEU A 78 -20.55 -20.55 -3.74
N ASN A 79 -20.64 -21.86 -3.52
CA ASN A 79 -20.79 -22.84 -4.58
C ASN A 79 -22.01 -23.69 -4.25
N ASP A 80 -23.20 -23.10 -4.43
CA ASP A 80 -24.45 -23.85 -4.43
C ASP A 80 -24.79 -24.22 -5.88
N ASN A 81 -24.07 -25.21 -6.39
CA ASN A 81 -24.54 -26.01 -7.52
C ASN A 81 -25.29 -27.20 -6.94
N HIS A 82 -26.62 -27.13 -6.94
CA HIS A 82 -27.42 -28.33 -7.10
C HIS A 82 -28.68 -28.01 -7.91
N LEU A 83 -28.52 -28.03 -9.23
CA LEU A 83 -29.57 -28.52 -10.13
C LEU A 83 -29.84 -29.98 -9.73
N SER A 84 -30.95 -30.23 -9.04
CA SER A 84 -31.61 -31.54 -9.12
C SER A 84 -32.94 -31.36 -9.83
N HIS A 85 -33.05 -32.05 -10.96
CA HIS A 85 -34.32 -32.55 -11.46
C HIS A 85 -35.09 -33.28 -10.35
N CYS A 86 -36.38 -32.97 -10.22
CA CYS A 86 -37.53 -33.89 -10.19
C CYS A 86 -38.81 -33.07 -10.07
#